data_AF-A0A8K1C8N7-F1
#
_entry.id   AF-A0A8K1C8N7-F1
#
_cell.length_a   1.000
_cell.length_b   1.000
_cell.length_c   1.000
_cell.angle_alpha   90.00
_cell.angle_beta   90.00
_cell.angle_gamma   90.00
#
_symmetry.space_group_name_H-M   'P 1'
#
loop_
_entity.id
_entity.type
_entity.pdbx_description
1 polymer ?
#
loop_
_entity_poly.entity_id
_entity_poly.type
_entity_poly.pdbx_seq_one_letter_code
_entity_poly.pdbx_strand_id
1 'polypeptide(L)'
;MGGKKIVTLDTAAASGERINSPRSLEACLRSGIEPDELLPKSPKDFWDRKGRYTLVEKEAATIRFQHFEQLRLAKLDAVRRERDAILAEYEGGQAMSSSKWSPGKAQPRSKSAGAASRSTNPAIKATEPSPGHFDDDDEDGSSTMLMLEERRLQRMKMRQQKEIQGVIEMESKMAKLQQENARRTAEEVRKKLEYQKELRTKRAALMAQKHEREIQKKKQEDLEAQQRRLRAKQEAEKEKKLLEEEEQRQIQRKKEAAMREMERSEKAEEFRRQTEALLKQQEDMVQANRQRMLEKERQVMYKMECANKKRHLDALERREKANARIHQASMQNQLQLQKRKEEFDVKQAAAAERARDVQRKTMNELKERAALQKKEEEIRQKRLEAARKHQQDSVSRILTKRQTMEQKLDQINLEREKERALQAIEKSLSQEEKLQNVERLKRVDAYNRMQMLNRIAEEDDRSRAIKEKKQAIMQARQKVALESLLRKHKINQAMDQLRMTNKWDKIEETLYAL
;
A
#
# COMPACT_ATOMS: atom_id res chain seq x y z
N MET A 1 -57.06 0.58 1.98
CA MET A 1 -55.73 -0.01 1.73
C MET A 1 -54.82 1.10 1.22
N GLY A 2 -54.03 1.74 2.09
CA GLY A 2 -53.11 2.80 1.67
C GLY A 2 -52.06 2.24 0.72
N GLY A 3 -52.04 2.72 -0.53
CA GLY A 3 -51.03 2.32 -1.50
C GLY A 3 -49.64 2.64 -0.95
N LYS A 4 -48.79 1.62 -0.82
CA LYS A 4 -47.38 1.84 -0.44
C LYS A 4 -46.77 2.80 -1.47
N LYS A 5 -46.21 3.90 -1.00
CA LYS A 5 -45.53 4.89 -1.87
C LYS A 5 -44.45 4.16 -2.68
N ILE A 6 -44.43 4.37 -3.98
CA ILE A 6 -43.40 3.80 -4.85
C ILE A 6 -42.10 4.57 -4.61
N VAL A 7 -41.09 3.87 -4.11
CA VAL A 7 -39.75 4.35 -3.86
C VAL A 7 -38.86 3.85 -5.00
N THR A 8 -38.43 4.79 -5.85
CA THR A 8 -37.48 4.55 -6.92
C THR A 8 -36.05 4.60 -6.40
N LEU A 9 -35.08 4.21 -7.22
CA LEU A 9 -33.66 4.27 -6.88
C LEU A 9 -33.22 5.65 -6.35
N ASP A 10 -33.66 6.73 -7.00
CA ASP A 10 -33.24 8.09 -6.64
C ASP A 10 -33.94 8.59 -5.37
N THR A 11 -35.20 8.21 -5.15
CA THR A 11 -35.89 8.56 -3.90
C THR A 11 -35.31 7.78 -2.73
N ALA A 12 -35.01 6.49 -2.89
CA ALA A 12 -34.35 5.66 -1.89
C ALA A 12 -32.97 6.21 -1.49
N ALA A 13 -32.19 6.67 -2.48
CA ALA A 13 -30.87 7.25 -2.22
C ALA A 13 -30.93 8.54 -1.39
N ALA A 14 -32.02 9.31 -1.51
CA ALA A 14 -32.23 10.57 -0.80
C ALA A 14 -32.96 10.40 0.56
N SER A 15 -33.98 9.52 0.62
CA SER A 15 -34.81 9.33 1.82
C SER A 15 -34.28 8.26 2.77
N GLY A 16 -33.41 7.35 2.29
CA GLY A 16 -32.99 6.17 3.03
C GLY A 16 -34.06 5.08 3.12
N GLU A 17 -35.17 5.20 2.39
CA GLU A 17 -36.21 4.18 2.32
C GLU A 17 -35.80 3.02 1.37
N ARG A 18 -36.29 1.80 1.66
CA ARG A 18 -36.03 0.63 0.81
C ARG A 18 -36.66 0.79 -0.58
N ILE A 19 -35.90 0.46 -1.61
CA ILE A 19 -36.35 0.45 -3.01
C ILE A 19 -37.49 -0.57 -3.15
N ASN A 20 -38.60 -0.15 -3.77
CA ASN A 20 -39.73 -1.04 -4.05
C ASN A 20 -40.25 -0.94 -5.50
N SER A 21 -39.70 -0.03 -6.31
CA SER A 21 -40.05 0.11 -7.72
C SER A 21 -39.59 -1.13 -8.53
N PRO A 22 -40.48 -1.79 -9.29
CA PRO A 22 -40.16 -3.02 -10.03
C PRO A 22 -38.94 -2.88 -10.95
N ARG A 23 -38.86 -1.78 -11.71
CA ARG A 23 -37.75 -1.51 -12.64
C ARG A 23 -36.43 -1.26 -11.90
N SER A 24 -36.49 -0.63 -10.73
CA SER A 24 -35.29 -0.41 -9.91
C SER A 24 -34.81 -1.71 -9.26
N LEU A 25 -35.72 -2.59 -8.85
CA LEU A 25 -35.40 -3.93 -8.34
C LEU A 25 -34.83 -4.82 -9.44
N GLU A 26 -35.39 -4.78 -10.65
CA GLU A 26 -34.86 -5.50 -11.80
C GLU A 26 -33.44 -5.03 -12.16
N ALA A 27 -33.19 -3.71 -12.17
CA ALA A 27 -31.85 -3.16 -12.38
C ALA A 27 -30.84 -3.64 -11.33
N CYS A 28 -31.27 -3.74 -10.06
CA CYS A 28 -30.45 -4.30 -8.97
C CYS A 28 -30.11 -5.78 -9.25
N LEU A 29 -31.09 -6.59 -9.66
CA LEU A 29 -30.88 -8.00 -10.00
C LEU A 29 -29.96 -8.18 -11.21
N ARG A 30 -30.13 -7.41 -12.29
CA ARG A 30 -29.26 -7.43 -13.48
C ARG A 30 -27.81 -7.07 -13.13
N SER A 31 -27.63 -6.12 -12.20
CA SER A 31 -26.30 -5.69 -11.72
C SER A 31 -25.68 -6.63 -10.67
N GLY A 32 -26.49 -7.52 -10.08
CA GLY A 32 -26.14 -8.37 -8.94
C GLY A 32 -25.94 -7.59 -7.64
N ILE A 33 -26.52 -6.40 -7.50
CA ILE A 33 -26.38 -5.51 -6.35
C ILE A 33 -27.64 -5.63 -5.47
N GLU A 34 -27.49 -5.70 -4.15
CA GLU A 34 -28.63 -5.73 -3.24
C GLU A 34 -29.18 -4.33 -2.97
N PRO A 35 -30.52 -4.17 -2.87
CA PRO A 35 -31.13 -2.87 -2.57
C PRO A 35 -30.64 -2.24 -1.26
N ASP A 36 -30.35 -3.07 -0.25
CA ASP A 36 -29.89 -2.63 1.07
C ASP A 36 -28.45 -2.07 1.03
N GLU A 37 -27.64 -2.44 0.04
CA GLU A 37 -26.28 -1.92 -0.16
C GLU A 37 -26.27 -0.47 -0.68
N LEU A 38 -27.39 0.00 -1.23
CA LEU A 38 -27.54 1.32 -1.84
C LEU A 38 -28.03 2.38 -0.85
N LEU A 39 -28.44 1.97 0.35
CA LEU A 39 -28.96 2.85 1.38
C LEU A 39 -27.84 3.66 2.04
N PRO A 40 -28.05 4.96 2.30
CA PRO A 40 -27.11 5.77 3.05
C PRO A 40 -26.93 5.22 4.48
N LYS A 41 -25.69 5.20 4.97
CA LYS A 41 -25.36 4.85 6.35
C LYS A 41 -24.65 6.01 7.01
N SER A 42 -24.76 6.14 8.33
CA SER A 42 -24.05 7.17 9.07
C SER A 42 -22.64 6.71 9.45
N PRO A 43 -21.67 7.62 9.67
CA PRO A 43 -20.34 7.25 10.15
C PRO A 43 -20.35 6.49 11.49
N LYS A 44 -21.39 6.72 12.31
CA LYS A 44 -21.58 6.04 13.60
C LYS A 44 -21.87 4.54 13.43
N ASP A 45 -22.44 4.14 12.29
CA ASP A 45 -22.74 2.74 12.00
C ASP A 45 -21.48 1.91 11.73
N PHE A 46 -20.34 2.57 11.47
CA PHE A 46 -19.04 1.95 11.19
C PHE A 46 -18.10 1.91 12.40
N TRP A 47 -18.60 2.28 13.58
CA TRP A 47 -17.88 2.11 14.86
C TRP A 47 -17.89 0.64 15.28
N ASP A 48 -16.76 0.13 15.75
CA ASP A 48 -16.71 -1.21 16.33
C ASP A 48 -17.63 -1.28 17.57
N ARG A 49 -18.62 -2.17 17.49
CA ARG A 49 -19.60 -2.40 18.58
C ARG A 49 -18.93 -2.94 19.85
N LYS A 50 -17.67 -3.39 19.78
CA LYS A 50 -16.89 -3.90 20.92
C LYS A 50 -16.31 -2.79 21.84
N GLY A 51 -16.67 -1.52 21.63
CA GLY A 51 -16.73 -0.55 22.72
C GLY A 51 -15.43 0.18 23.09
N ARG A 52 -14.44 0.29 22.19
CA ARG A 52 -13.24 1.11 22.43
C ARG A 52 -13.27 2.39 21.60
N TYR A 53 -13.74 3.48 22.20
CA TYR A 53 -13.71 4.83 21.63
C TYR A 53 -12.30 5.43 21.65
N THR A 54 -11.37 4.85 20.89
CA THR A 54 -10.03 5.43 20.70
C THR A 54 -10.03 6.44 19.55
N LEU A 55 -9.07 7.37 19.55
CA LEU A 55 -8.91 8.31 18.43
C LEU A 55 -8.63 7.56 17.11
N VAL A 56 -7.84 6.49 17.17
CA VAL A 56 -7.56 5.61 16.03
C VAL A 56 -8.83 4.96 15.50
N GLU A 57 -9.74 4.53 16.37
CA GLU A 57 -11.01 3.93 15.96
C GLU A 57 -11.95 4.94 15.30
N LYS A 58 -11.94 6.21 15.72
CA LYS A 58 -12.69 7.27 15.05
C LYS A 58 -12.19 7.52 13.63
N GLU A 59 -10.86 7.55 13.44
CA GLU A 59 -10.26 7.68 12.11
C GLU A 59 -10.54 6.44 11.25
N ALA A 60 -10.37 5.25 11.81
CA ALA A 60 -10.71 3.98 11.16
C ALA A 60 -12.16 3.92 10.67
N ALA A 61 -13.10 4.36 11.50
CA ALA A 61 -14.51 4.41 11.12
C ALA A 61 -14.79 5.44 10.02
N THR A 62 -14.05 6.55 10.02
CA THR A 62 -14.12 7.53 8.94
C THR A 62 -13.63 6.92 7.62
N ILE A 63 -12.53 6.16 7.65
CA ILE A 63 -12.02 5.42 6.48
C ILE A 63 -13.05 4.40 5.99
N ARG A 64 -13.62 3.59 6.89
CA ARG A 64 -14.68 2.62 6.56
C ARG A 64 -15.89 3.29 5.92
N PHE A 65 -16.33 4.41 6.48
CA PHE A 65 -17.45 5.19 5.96
C PHE A 65 -17.15 5.76 4.57
N GLN A 66 -15.98 6.38 4.38
CA GLN A 66 -15.57 6.94 3.09
C GLN A 66 -15.48 5.86 2.01
N HIS A 67 -14.88 4.71 2.33
CA HIS A 67 -14.81 3.57 1.42
C HIS A 67 -16.20 3.04 1.06
N PHE A 68 -17.08 2.87 2.06
CA PHE A 68 -18.48 2.48 1.83
C PHE A 68 -19.21 3.48 0.93
N GLU A 69 -19.11 4.78 1.18
CA GLU A 69 -19.82 5.80 0.41
C GLU A 69 -19.30 5.87 -1.04
N GLN A 70 -17.99 5.76 -1.25
CA GLN A 70 -17.41 5.66 -2.59
C GLN A 70 -17.96 4.45 -3.36
N LEU A 71 -17.98 3.28 -2.73
CA LEU A 71 -18.53 2.06 -3.33
C LEU A 71 -20.03 2.16 -3.55
N ARG A 72 -20.78 2.74 -2.62
CA ARG A 72 -22.22 2.96 -2.72
C ARG A 72 -22.55 3.85 -3.91
N LEU A 73 -21.83 4.96 -4.10
CA LEU A 73 -22.01 5.84 -5.26
C LEU A 73 -21.69 5.11 -6.57
N ALA A 74 -20.59 4.35 -6.62
CA ALA A 74 -20.26 3.55 -7.81
C ALA A 74 -21.33 2.49 -8.13
N LYS A 75 -21.88 1.83 -7.10
CA LYS A 75 -22.98 0.87 -7.22
C LYS A 75 -24.28 1.57 -7.67
N LEU A 76 -24.63 2.72 -7.09
CA LEU A 76 -25.78 3.52 -7.50
C LEU A 76 -25.69 3.90 -8.98
N ASP A 77 -24.54 4.34 -9.46
CA ASP A 77 -24.34 4.69 -10.86
C ASP A 77 -24.43 3.47 -11.79
N ALA A 78 -23.95 2.30 -11.35
CA ALA A 78 -24.12 1.06 -12.11
C ALA A 78 -25.61 0.69 -12.24
N VAL A 79 -26.34 0.71 -11.13
CA VAL A 79 -27.78 0.40 -11.12
C VAL A 79 -28.59 1.44 -11.90
N ARG A 80 -28.21 2.73 -11.85
CA ARG A 80 -28.84 3.78 -12.68
C ARG A 80 -28.70 3.48 -14.16
N ARG A 81 -27.50 3.14 -14.63
CA ARG A 81 -27.27 2.78 -16.04
C ARG A 81 -28.10 1.58 -16.46
N GLU A 82 -28.18 0.54 -15.63
CA GLU A 82 -29.02 -0.64 -15.92
C GLU A 82 -30.51 -0.31 -15.89
N ARG A 83 -30.96 0.52 -14.95
CA ARG A 83 -32.36 0.99 -14.90
C ARG A 83 -32.72 1.76 -16.17
N ASP A 84 -31.85 2.66 -16.60
CA ASP A 84 -32.08 3.47 -17.79
C ASP A 84 -32.02 2.60 -19.06
N ALA A 85 -31.19 1.55 -19.08
CA ALA A 85 -31.20 0.54 -20.14
C ALA A 85 -32.51 -0.25 -20.18
N ILE A 86 -33.05 -0.66 -19.01
CA ILE A 86 -34.38 -1.29 -18.93
C ILE A 86 -35.45 -0.33 -19.46
N LEU A 87 -35.44 0.93 -19.03
CA LEU A 87 -36.40 1.93 -19.51
C LEU A 87 -36.32 2.07 -21.04
N ALA A 88 -35.13 2.13 -21.61
CA ALA A 88 -34.93 2.16 -23.06
C ALA A 88 -35.39 0.88 -23.77
N GLU A 89 -35.20 -0.30 -23.18
CA GLU A 89 -35.72 -1.58 -23.71
C GLU A 89 -37.26 -1.57 -23.76
N TYR A 90 -37.92 -1.02 -22.74
CA TYR A 90 -39.38 -0.92 -22.68
C TYR A 90 -39.93 0.19 -23.58
N GLU A 91 -39.26 1.34 -23.69
CA GLU A 91 -39.68 2.47 -24.52
C GLU A 91 -39.39 2.24 -26.02
N GLY A 92 -38.32 1.52 -26.36
CA GLY A 92 -37.98 1.14 -27.73
C GLY A 92 -38.65 -0.15 -28.23
N GLY A 93 -39.37 -0.87 -27.36
CA GLY A 93 -39.67 -2.30 -27.51
C GLY A 93 -41.11 -2.69 -27.80
N GLN A 94 -41.93 -1.81 -28.39
CA GLN A 94 -43.14 -2.25 -29.12
C GLN A 94 -42.81 -2.73 -30.55
N ALA A 95 -41.53 -2.76 -30.92
CA ALA A 95 -41.04 -3.38 -32.14
C ALA A 95 -39.92 -4.38 -31.81
N MET A 96 -40.05 -5.60 -32.34
CA MET A 96 -39.05 -6.69 -32.33
C MET A 96 -39.05 -7.60 -31.10
N SER A 97 -40.11 -8.38 -31.02
CA SER A 97 -40.06 -9.75 -30.52
C SER A 97 -38.92 -10.54 -31.18
N SER A 98 -38.10 -11.18 -30.35
CA SER A 98 -37.18 -12.28 -30.65
C SER A 98 -35.90 -11.96 -31.45
N SER A 99 -34.78 -12.46 -30.91
CA SER A 99 -33.50 -12.75 -31.57
C SER A 99 -32.38 -11.72 -31.42
N LYS A 100 -31.67 -11.78 -30.28
CA LYS A 100 -30.22 -12.12 -30.19
C LYS A 100 -29.68 -11.69 -28.84
N TRP A 101 -29.55 -12.64 -27.92
CA TRP A 101 -28.64 -12.50 -26.78
C TRP A 101 -27.47 -13.45 -27.03
N SER A 102 -26.36 -12.91 -27.49
CA SER A 102 -25.07 -13.62 -27.55
C SER A 102 -24.32 -13.32 -26.25
N PRO A 103 -23.92 -14.33 -25.47
CA PRO A 103 -23.10 -14.10 -24.30
C PRO A 103 -21.64 -13.93 -24.76
N GLY A 104 -21.05 -12.80 -24.40
CA GLY A 104 -19.60 -12.60 -24.47
C GLY A 104 -19.15 -11.62 -25.54
N LYS A 105 -18.91 -10.38 -25.12
CA LYS A 105 -17.68 -9.67 -25.47
C LYS A 105 -17.40 -8.58 -24.44
N ALA A 106 -16.25 -8.72 -23.81
CA ALA A 106 -15.61 -7.68 -23.02
C ALA A 106 -15.44 -6.40 -23.85
N GLN A 107 -15.60 -5.26 -23.17
CA GLN A 107 -15.26 -3.94 -23.70
C GLN A 107 -13.83 -3.90 -24.22
N PRO A 108 -13.58 -3.08 -25.27
CA PRO A 108 -12.42 -2.21 -25.22
C PRO A 108 -12.82 -0.75 -25.39
N ARG A 109 -12.00 0.08 -24.74
CA ARG A 109 -12.08 1.53 -24.62
C ARG A 109 -11.83 2.21 -25.97
N SER A 110 -12.45 3.37 -26.10
CA SER A 110 -12.26 4.47 -27.06
C SER A 110 -10.86 4.66 -27.67
N LYS A 111 -10.79 4.93 -28.98
CA LYS A 111 -10.47 6.24 -29.61
C LYS A 111 -10.13 6.08 -31.12
N SER A 112 -10.26 7.22 -31.81
CA SER A 112 -9.81 7.63 -33.16
C SER A 112 -10.62 7.24 -34.41
N ALA A 113 -11.39 8.25 -34.85
CA ALA A 113 -11.52 8.80 -36.19
C ALA A 113 -10.60 8.26 -37.31
N GLY A 114 -11.15 8.13 -38.52
CA GLY A 114 -10.37 7.96 -39.76
C GLY A 114 -11.16 7.45 -40.97
N ALA A 115 -11.85 8.38 -41.64
CA ALA A 115 -12.16 8.50 -43.07
C ALA A 115 -12.10 7.31 -44.07
N ALA A 116 -13.14 7.30 -44.94
CA ALA A 116 -13.14 7.04 -46.41
C ALA A 116 -12.88 5.59 -46.89
N SER A 117 -13.44 5.03 -47.98
CA SER A 117 -14.18 5.55 -49.14
C SER A 117 -14.89 4.42 -49.92
N ARG A 118 -15.98 4.77 -50.64
CA ARG A 118 -16.33 4.42 -52.04
C ARG A 118 -16.42 2.94 -52.48
N SER A 119 -17.60 2.48 -52.95
CA SER A 119 -18.06 2.49 -54.38
C SER A 119 -18.05 1.03 -54.89
N THR A 120 -19.05 0.43 -55.55
CA THR A 120 -19.77 0.78 -56.79
C THR A 120 -21.08 -0.03 -56.92
N ASN A 121 -22.23 0.66 -57.07
CA ASN A 121 -23.30 0.55 -58.11
C ASN A 121 -23.41 -0.68 -59.06
N PRO A 122 -24.51 -0.84 -59.84
CA PRO A 122 -25.93 -1.11 -59.50
C PRO A 122 -26.54 -2.16 -60.51
N ALA A 123 -27.88 -2.36 -60.53
CA ALA A 123 -28.73 -2.59 -61.73
C ALA A 123 -29.96 -3.50 -61.45
N ILE A 124 -31.18 -2.95 -61.61
CA ILE A 124 -32.21 -3.28 -62.65
C ILE A 124 -33.08 -4.51 -62.27
N LYS A 125 -34.41 -4.61 -62.44
CA LYS A 125 -35.59 -3.77 -62.77
C LYS A 125 -36.74 -4.79 -62.98
N ALA A 126 -37.98 -4.46 -62.60
CA ALA A 126 -39.30 -4.89 -63.14
C ALA A 126 -40.32 -5.11 -61.99
N THR A 127 -41.40 -4.32 -61.77
CA THR A 127 -42.65 -4.06 -62.55
C THR A 127 -43.29 -5.33 -63.13
N GLU A 128 -44.57 -5.65 -63.00
CA GLU A 128 -45.74 -5.18 -62.23
C GLU A 128 -46.81 -6.32 -62.41
N PRO A 129 -48.16 -6.14 -62.31
CA PRO A 129 -49.06 -7.01 -61.56
C PRO A 129 -49.86 -8.03 -62.42
N SER A 130 -50.69 -8.86 -61.78
CA SER A 130 -51.80 -9.53 -62.49
C SER A 130 -53.12 -9.53 -61.69
N PRO A 131 -54.25 -9.22 -62.36
CA PRO A 131 -55.60 -9.13 -61.79
C PRO A 131 -56.43 -10.40 -62.08
N GLY A 132 -57.67 -10.45 -61.59
CA GLY A 132 -58.74 -11.20 -62.24
C GLY A 132 -59.46 -12.23 -61.38
N HIS A 133 -60.38 -11.72 -60.57
CA HIS A 133 -61.54 -12.43 -60.03
C HIS A 133 -62.56 -12.61 -61.16
N PHE A 134 -63.06 -13.83 -61.36
CA PHE A 134 -64.21 -14.14 -62.23
C PHE A 134 -65.11 -15.12 -61.49
N ASP A 135 -66.32 -14.66 -61.20
CA ASP A 135 -67.46 -15.43 -60.72
C ASP A 135 -68.11 -16.21 -61.88
N ASP A 136 -68.80 -17.28 -61.48
CA ASP A 136 -70.04 -17.88 -62.00
C ASP A 136 -70.35 -17.86 -63.51
N ASP A 137 -70.59 -19.04 -64.09
CA ASP A 137 -71.96 -19.45 -64.45
C ASP A 137 -72.02 -20.90 -64.98
N ASP A 138 -73.19 -21.48 -64.72
CA ASP A 138 -73.65 -22.86 -64.89
C ASP A 138 -73.92 -23.31 -66.35
N GLU A 139 -74.29 -24.60 -66.44
CA GLU A 139 -75.02 -25.28 -67.53
C GLU A 139 -74.23 -25.68 -68.80
N ASP A 140 -73.90 -26.98 -68.91
CA ASP A 140 -74.53 -27.82 -69.94
C ASP A 140 -74.18 -29.32 -69.75
N GLY A 141 -75.15 -30.03 -69.17
CA GLY A 141 -75.17 -31.48 -69.07
C GLY A 141 -75.68 -32.13 -70.35
N SER A 142 -74.78 -32.55 -71.24
CA SER A 142 -75.07 -33.64 -72.20
C SER A 142 -73.82 -34.28 -72.83
N SER A 143 -72.61 -34.09 -72.26
CA SER A 143 -71.36 -34.62 -72.85
C SER A 143 -70.34 -35.09 -71.80
N THR A 144 -70.78 -35.77 -70.75
CA THR A 144 -69.90 -36.13 -69.61
C THR A 144 -69.57 -37.62 -69.54
N MET A 145 -70.32 -38.52 -70.20
CA MET A 145 -70.04 -39.96 -70.11
C MET A 145 -69.01 -40.45 -71.15
N LEU A 146 -68.97 -39.86 -72.35
CA LEU A 146 -67.98 -40.19 -73.40
C LEU A 146 -66.59 -39.55 -73.14
N MET A 147 -66.53 -38.36 -72.54
CA MET A 147 -65.27 -37.74 -72.10
C MET A 147 -64.62 -38.45 -70.90
N LEU A 148 -65.39 -39.21 -70.11
CA LEU A 148 -64.86 -39.99 -69.00
C LEU A 148 -64.17 -41.29 -69.46
N GLU A 149 -64.64 -41.92 -70.55
CA GLU A 149 -64.00 -43.08 -71.16
C GLU A 149 -62.73 -42.71 -71.94
N GLU A 150 -62.74 -41.61 -72.69
CA GLU A 150 -61.56 -41.12 -73.42
C GLU A 150 -60.45 -40.66 -72.45
N ARG A 151 -60.81 -40.03 -71.32
CA ARG A 151 -59.88 -39.73 -70.22
C ARG A 151 -59.38 -40.97 -69.49
N ARG A 152 -60.06 -42.13 -69.56
CA ARG A 152 -59.62 -43.38 -68.93
C ARG A 152 -58.61 -44.13 -69.82
N LEU A 153 -58.83 -44.11 -71.13
CA LEU A 153 -57.91 -44.64 -72.15
C LEU A 153 -56.65 -43.79 -72.30
N GLN A 154 -56.76 -42.46 -72.28
CA GLN A 154 -55.60 -41.56 -72.27
C GLN A 154 -54.79 -41.67 -70.96
N ARG A 155 -55.44 -41.86 -69.80
CA ARG A 155 -54.75 -42.11 -68.52
C ARG A 155 -54.04 -43.47 -68.47
N MET A 156 -54.49 -44.46 -69.23
CA MET A 156 -53.82 -45.77 -69.30
C MET A 156 -52.57 -45.70 -70.20
N LYS A 157 -52.67 -45.06 -71.38
CA LYS A 157 -51.51 -44.77 -72.25
C LYS A 157 -50.48 -43.84 -71.61
N MET A 158 -50.92 -42.82 -70.87
CA MET A 158 -50.05 -41.91 -70.13
C MET A 158 -49.37 -42.56 -68.91
N ARG A 159 -49.91 -43.65 -68.35
CA ARG A 159 -49.23 -44.42 -67.28
C ARG A 159 -48.08 -45.25 -67.81
N GLN A 160 -48.27 -45.94 -68.94
CA GLN A 160 -47.20 -46.73 -69.57
C GLN A 160 -46.05 -45.85 -70.08
N GLN A 161 -46.33 -44.63 -70.57
CA GLN A 161 -45.27 -43.65 -70.91
C GLN A 161 -44.65 -42.96 -69.67
N LYS A 162 -45.42 -42.68 -68.61
CA LYS A 162 -44.90 -42.10 -67.35
C LYS A 162 -44.11 -43.08 -66.48
N GLU A 163 -44.30 -44.39 -66.63
CA GLU A 163 -43.48 -45.38 -65.92
C GLU A 163 -42.05 -45.41 -66.49
N ILE A 164 -41.90 -45.28 -67.82
CA ILE A 164 -40.58 -45.18 -68.48
C ILE A 164 -39.92 -43.81 -68.20
N GLN A 165 -40.68 -42.70 -68.23
CA GLN A 165 -40.18 -41.38 -67.82
C GLN A 165 -39.91 -41.28 -66.31
N GLY A 166 -40.68 -41.97 -65.48
CA GLY A 166 -40.58 -41.96 -64.02
C GLY A 166 -39.33 -42.64 -63.49
N VAL A 167 -38.82 -43.68 -64.18
CA VAL A 167 -37.53 -44.30 -63.85
C VAL A 167 -36.37 -43.34 -64.13
N ILE A 168 -36.39 -42.64 -65.28
CA ILE A 168 -35.35 -41.65 -65.65
C ILE A 168 -35.44 -40.40 -64.76
N GLU A 169 -36.64 -39.93 -64.41
CA GLU A 169 -36.82 -38.79 -63.51
C GLU A 169 -36.44 -39.11 -62.07
N MET A 170 -36.71 -40.34 -61.60
CA MET A 170 -36.31 -40.81 -60.27
C MET A 170 -34.80 -41.00 -60.18
N GLU A 171 -34.13 -41.52 -61.21
CA GLU A 171 -32.66 -41.53 -61.29
C GLU A 171 -32.09 -40.10 -61.33
N SER A 172 -32.70 -39.18 -62.08
CA SER A 172 -32.26 -37.77 -62.12
C SER A 172 -32.47 -37.06 -60.77
N LYS A 173 -33.56 -37.36 -60.05
CA LYS A 173 -33.87 -36.80 -58.73
C LYS A 173 -32.98 -37.41 -57.66
N MET A 174 -32.71 -38.71 -57.73
CA MET A 174 -31.76 -39.38 -56.83
C MET A 174 -30.34 -38.86 -57.04
N ALA A 175 -29.89 -38.68 -58.28
CA ALA A 175 -28.60 -38.08 -58.59
C ALA A 175 -28.49 -36.63 -58.11
N LYS A 176 -29.54 -35.81 -58.30
CA LYS A 176 -29.60 -34.44 -57.78
C LYS A 176 -29.61 -34.38 -56.24
N LEU A 177 -30.34 -35.29 -55.58
CA LEU A 177 -30.38 -35.39 -54.12
C LEU A 177 -29.02 -35.83 -53.54
N GLN A 178 -28.36 -36.76 -54.22
CA GLN A 178 -27.03 -37.25 -53.85
C GLN A 178 -25.96 -36.17 -54.08
N GLN A 179 -26.08 -35.38 -55.16
CA GLN A 179 -25.23 -34.23 -55.44
C GLN A 179 -25.46 -33.06 -54.47
N GLU A 180 -26.71 -32.79 -54.08
CA GLU A 180 -27.04 -31.76 -53.10
C GLU A 180 -26.58 -32.15 -51.69
N ASN A 181 -26.73 -33.42 -51.30
CA ASN A 181 -26.19 -33.94 -50.05
C ASN A 181 -24.64 -33.92 -50.05
N ALA A 182 -24.00 -34.28 -51.16
CA ALA A 182 -22.55 -34.16 -51.31
C ALA A 182 -22.08 -32.70 -51.21
N ARG A 183 -22.83 -31.75 -51.77
CA ARG A 183 -22.52 -30.31 -51.67
C ARG A 183 -22.69 -29.77 -50.25
N ARG A 184 -23.77 -30.13 -49.55
CA ARG A 184 -24.01 -29.73 -48.15
C ARG A 184 -22.93 -30.28 -47.22
N THR A 185 -22.57 -31.56 -47.38
CA THR A 185 -21.48 -32.17 -46.60
C THR A 185 -20.12 -31.54 -46.91
N ALA A 186 -19.82 -31.20 -48.17
CA ALA A 186 -18.60 -30.49 -48.54
C ALA A 186 -18.54 -29.07 -47.95
N GLU A 187 -19.66 -28.33 -47.94
CA GLU A 187 -19.74 -27.00 -47.32
C GLU A 187 -19.58 -27.06 -45.80
N GLU A 188 -20.13 -28.09 -45.13
CA GLU A 188 -19.93 -28.32 -43.69
C GLU A 188 -18.49 -28.70 -43.35
N VAL A 189 -17.84 -29.54 -44.17
CA VAL A 189 -16.42 -29.85 -44.02
C VAL A 189 -15.57 -28.60 -44.20
N ARG A 190 -15.89 -27.75 -45.20
CA ARG A 190 -15.17 -26.49 -45.42
C ARG A 190 -15.30 -25.54 -44.24
N LYS A 191 -16.51 -25.38 -43.69
CA LYS A 191 -16.76 -24.57 -42.47
C LYS A 191 -16.01 -25.12 -41.25
N LYS A 192 -15.97 -26.44 -41.06
CA LYS A 192 -15.20 -27.08 -39.98
C LYS A 192 -13.69 -26.84 -40.12
N LEU A 193 -13.18 -26.88 -41.35
CA LEU A 193 -11.76 -26.66 -41.65
C LEU A 193 -11.37 -25.18 -41.48
N GLU A 194 -12.22 -24.26 -41.91
CA GLU A 194 -12.08 -22.80 -41.67
C GLU A 194 -12.11 -22.49 -40.16
N TYR A 195 -13.04 -23.08 -39.40
CA TYR A 195 -13.11 -22.94 -37.94
C TYR A 195 -11.86 -23.50 -37.23
N GLN A 196 -11.35 -24.66 -37.66
CA GLN A 196 -10.10 -25.20 -37.11
C GLN A 196 -8.88 -24.32 -37.43
N LYS A 197 -8.82 -23.74 -38.63
CA LYS A 197 -7.77 -22.76 -39.00
C LYS A 197 -7.85 -21.51 -38.13
N GLU A 198 -9.04 -20.95 -37.94
CA GLU A 198 -9.22 -19.81 -37.03
C GLU A 198 -8.84 -20.12 -35.58
N LEU A 199 -9.14 -21.32 -35.10
CA LEU A 199 -8.78 -21.71 -33.74
C LEU A 199 -7.25 -21.85 -33.59
N ARG A 200 -6.57 -22.37 -34.61
CA ARG A 200 -5.09 -22.44 -34.65
C ARG A 200 -4.46 -21.05 -34.70
N THR A 201 -4.97 -20.12 -35.51
CA THR A 201 -4.44 -18.75 -35.57
C THR A 201 -4.67 -17.99 -34.27
N LYS A 202 -5.85 -18.14 -33.63
CA LYS A 202 -6.15 -17.55 -32.31
C LYS A 202 -5.22 -18.10 -31.21
N ARG A 203 -4.94 -19.42 -31.20
CA ARG A 203 -3.98 -20.03 -30.26
C ARG A 203 -2.54 -19.54 -30.50
N ALA A 204 -2.11 -19.45 -31.76
CA ALA A 204 -0.79 -18.94 -32.11
C ALA A 204 -0.61 -17.46 -31.71
N ALA A 205 -1.63 -16.62 -31.95
CA ALA A 205 -1.62 -15.21 -31.56
C ALA A 205 -1.56 -15.02 -30.02
N LEU A 206 -2.28 -15.85 -29.25
CA LEU A 206 -2.21 -15.83 -27.79
C LEU A 206 -0.83 -16.25 -27.27
N MET A 207 -0.19 -17.24 -27.90
CA MET A 207 1.18 -17.66 -27.55
C MET A 207 2.20 -16.56 -27.88
N ALA A 208 2.08 -15.90 -29.03
CA ALA A 208 2.93 -14.77 -29.39
C ALA A 208 2.77 -13.59 -28.41
N GLN A 209 1.53 -13.27 -28.03
CA GLN A 209 1.26 -12.20 -27.05
C GLN A 209 1.81 -12.54 -25.65
N LYS A 210 1.79 -13.81 -25.23
CA LYS A 210 2.41 -14.25 -23.97
C LYS A 210 3.93 -14.09 -24.02
N HIS A 211 4.56 -14.55 -25.10
CA HIS A 211 6.01 -14.43 -25.28
C HIS A 211 6.46 -12.97 -25.35
N GLU A 212 5.69 -12.09 -25.99
CA GLU A 212 5.97 -10.65 -26.02
C GLU A 212 5.88 -10.00 -24.63
N ARG A 213 4.90 -10.39 -23.80
CA ARG A 213 4.78 -9.93 -22.41
C ARG A 213 5.93 -10.43 -21.53
N GLU A 214 6.39 -11.67 -21.74
CA GLU A 214 7.54 -12.22 -21.02
C GLU A 214 8.84 -11.48 -21.38
N ILE A 215 9.04 -11.14 -22.66
CA ILE A 215 10.18 -10.30 -23.09
C ILE A 215 10.10 -8.90 -22.46
N GLN A 216 8.93 -8.28 -22.44
CA GLN A 216 8.76 -6.95 -21.83
C GLN A 216 8.99 -6.96 -20.32
N LYS A 217 8.52 -8.00 -19.63
CA LYS A 217 8.75 -8.20 -18.19
C LYS A 217 10.24 -8.40 -17.90
N LYS A 218 10.94 -9.21 -18.69
CA LYS A 218 12.38 -9.42 -18.56
C LYS A 218 13.18 -8.13 -18.78
N LYS A 219 12.81 -7.31 -19.78
CA LYS A 219 13.42 -5.99 -20.01
C LYS A 219 13.21 -5.02 -18.84
N GLN A 220 12.05 -5.06 -18.17
CA GLN A 220 11.77 -4.24 -16.99
C GLN A 220 12.57 -4.72 -15.77
N GLU A 221 12.66 -6.04 -15.57
CA GLU A 221 13.47 -6.64 -14.51
C GLU A 221 14.97 -6.33 -14.69
N ASP A 222 15.48 -6.36 -15.93
CA ASP A 222 16.87 -5.99 -16.24
C ASP A 222 17.16 -4.50 -15.99
N LEU A 223 16.21 -3.59 -16.31
CA LEU A 223 16.32 -2.17 -16.01
C LEU A 223 16.30 -1.89 -14.50
N GLU A 224 15.42 -2.57 -13.76
CA GLU A 224 15.34 -2.44 -12.31
C GLU A 224 16.61 -3.00 -11.62
N ALA A 225 17.16 -4.12 -12.12
CA ALA A 225 18.42 -4.67 -11.65
C ALA A 225 19.60 -3.72 -11.90
N GLN A 226 19.63 -3.01 -13.03
CA GLN A 226 20.62 -1.97 -13.31
C GLN A 226 20.48 -0.77 -12.35
N GLN A 227 19.25 -0.33 -12.06
CA GLN A 227 19.01 0.75 -11.10
C GLN A 227 19.41 0.37 -9.67
N ARG A 228 19.16 -0.87 -9.24
CA ARG A 228 19.63 -1.39 -7.94
C ARG A 228 21.16 -1.42 -7.86
N ARG A 229 21.84 -1.84 -8.92
CA ARG A 229 23.32 -1.81 -8.99
C ARG A 229 23.89 -0.40 -8.91
N LEU A 230 23.24 0.58 -9.55
CA LEU A 230 23.65 1.99 -9.48
C LEU A 230 23.47 2.58 -8.08
N ARG A 231 22.35 2.29 -7.40
CA ARG A 231 22.12 2.72 -6.01
C ARG A 231 23.13 2.10 -5.04
N ALA A 232 23.39 0.79 -5.16
CA ALA A 232 24.40 0.12 -4.34
C ALA A 232 25.82 0.70 -4.55
N LYS A 233 26.18 1.08 -5.78
CA LYS A 233 27.45 1.77 -6.06
C LYS A 233 27.51 3.16 -5.41
N GLN A 234 26.42 3.93 -5.47
CA GLN A 234 26.35 5.27 -4.86
C GLN A 234 26.39 5.22 -3.33
N GLU A 235 25.79 4.20 -2.71
CA GLU A 235 25.86 3.99 -1.26
C GLU A 235 27.26 3.57 -0.82
N ALA A 236 27.90 2.63 -1.53
CA ALA A 236 29.28 2.22 -1.26
C ALA A 236 30.30 3.38 -1.44
N GLU A 237 30.07 4.29 -2.40
CA GLU A 237 30.91 5.46 -2.60
C GLU A 237 30.74 6.51 -1.48
N LYS A 238 29.52 6.67 -0.94
CA LYS A 238 29.25 7.54 0.21
C LYS A 238 29.84 6.98 1.50
N GLU A 239 29.74 5.67 1.69
CA GLU A 239 30.33 4.99 2.85
C GLU A 239 31.86 5.07 2.84
N LYS A 240 32.51 4.89 1.68
CA LYS A 240 33.95 5.12 1.52
C LYS A 240 34.37 6.55 1.86
N LYS A 241 33.63 7.56 1.39
CA LYS A 241 33.94 8.98 1.68
C LYS A 241 33.82 9.30 3.18
N LEU A 242 32.84 8.73 3.87
CA LEU A 242 32.71 8.86 5.33
C LEU A 242 33.89 8.21 6.07
N LEU A 243 34.31 7.02 5.63
CA LEU A 243 35.46 6.30 6.21
C LEU A 243 36.78 7.05 6.00
N GLU A 244 37.02 7.62 4.82
CA GLU A 244 38.19 8.46 4.53
C GLU A 244 38.18 9.75 5.37
N GLU A 245 37.03 10.37 5.60
CA GLU A 245 36.91 11.56 6.45
C GLU A 245 37.18 11.23 7.94
N GLU A 246 36.72 10.07 8.41
CA GLU A 246 37.02 9.58 9.76
C GLU A 246 38.51 9.27 9.96
N GLU A 247 39.17 8.65 8.98
CA GLU A 247 40.62 8.40 9.01
C GLU A 247 41.41 9.71 9.03
N GLN A 248 41.04 10.70 8.23
CA GLN A 248 41.67 12.03 8.24
C GLN A 248 41.52 12.73 9.59
N ARG A 249 40.33 12.64 10.22
CA ARG A 249 40.11 13.16 11.59
C ARG A 249 40.93 12.43 12.63
N GLN A 250 41.13 11.11 12.50
CA GLN A 250 42.00 10.36 13.40
C GLN A 250 43.48 10.75 13.24
N ILE A 251 43.95 10.95 12.00
CA ILE A 251 45.32 11.41 11.73
C ILE A 251 45.54 12.81 12.33
N GLN A 252 44.58 13.72 12.20
CA GLN A 252 44.66 15.06 12.81
C GLN A 252 44.71 14.99 14.34
N ARG A 253 43.87 14.16 14.98
CA ARG A 253 43.91 13.94 16.44
C ARG A 253 45.23 13.35 16.92
N LYS A 254 45.82 12.42 16.15
CA LYS A 254 47.15 11.84 16.46
C LYS A 254 48.26 12.89 16.35
N LYS A 255 48.22 13.75 15.33
CA LYS A 255 49.18 14.87 15.18
C LYS A 255 49.05 15.89 16.32
N GLU A 256 47.82 16.24 16.71
CA GLU A 256 47.59 17.16 17.82
C GLU A 256 48.04 16.58 19.17
N ALA A 257 47.81 15.27 19.39
CA ALA A 257 48.30 14.57 20.58
C ALA A 257 49.83 14.53 20.65
N ALA A 258 50.51 14.28 19.51
CA ALA A 258 51.97 14.29 19.42
C ALA A 258 52.56 15.68 19.70
N MET A 259 51.94 16.76 19.19
CA MET A 259 52.37 18.13 19.47
C MET A 259 52.25 18.49 20.96
N ARG A 260 51.15 18.08 21.63
CA ARG A 260 50.99 18.27 23.09
C ARG A 260 51.91 17.38 23.93
N GLU A 261 52.44 16.29 23.37
CA GLU A 261 53.43 15.44 24.03
C GLU A 261 54.83 16.04 23.91
N MET A 262 55.18 16.60 22.74
CA MET A 262 56.39 17.41 22.53
C MET A 262 56.43 18.63 23.46
N GLU A 263 55.34 19.40 23.57
CA GLU A 263 55.28 20.56 24.49
C GLU A 263 55.40 20.17 25.98
N ARG A 264 54.93 18.98 26.35
CA ARG A 264 55.11 18.46 27.72
C ARG A 264 56.55 18.00 27.97
N SER A 265 57.19 17.42 26.95
CA SER A 265 58.60 17.02 27.00
C SER A 265 59.52 18.23 27.11
N GLU A 266 59.30 19.26 26.29
CA GLU A 266 60.08 20.51 26.30
C GLU A 266 60.00 21.21 27.66
N LYS A 267 58.80 21.32 28.25
CA LYS A 267 58.65 21.89 29.61
C LYS A 267 59.31 21.04 30.69
N ALA A 268 59.33 19.71 30.54
CA ALA A 268 60.03 18.82 31.47
C ALA A 268 61.56 18.89 31.30
N GLU A 269 62.06 19.12 30.09
CA GLU A 269 63.47 19.37 29.81
C GLU A 269 63.92 20.76 30.27
N GLU A 270 63.10 21.79 30.11
CA GLU A 270 63.35 23.13 30.66
C GLU A 270 63.45 23.10 32.19
N PHE A 271 62.57 22.35 32.86
CA PHE A 271 62.63 22.17 34.31
C PHE A 271 63.87 21.38 34.75
N ARG A 272 64.26 20.35 33.99
CA ARG A 272 65.53 19.63 34.21
C ARG A 272 66.75 20.52 34.01
N ARG A 273 66.75 21.37 32.99
CA ARG A 273 67.83 22.31 32.71
C ARG A 273 67.94 23.40 33.77
N GLN A 274 66.83 23.87 34.32
CA GLN A 274 66.80 24.82 35.44
C GLN A 274 67.31 24.21 36.74
N THR A 275 66.96 22.94 37.02
CA THR A 275 67.46 22.22 38.20
C THR A 275 68.94 21.86 38.08
N GLU A 276 69.40 21.47 36.90
CA GLU A 276 70.82 21.22 36.60
C GLU A 276 71.66 22.51 36.68
N ALA A 277 71.15 23.64 36.18
CA ALA A 277 71.82 24.94 36.31
C ALA A 277 71.94 25.40 37.77
N LEU A 278 70.93 25.14 38.60
CA LEU A 278 70.96 25.48 40.03
C LEU A 278 71.96 24.59 40.80
N LEU A 279 72.04 23.31 40.47
CA LEU A 279 73.04 22.38 41.03
C LEU A 279 74.46 22.78 40.65
N LYS A 280 74.69 23.14 39.38
CA LYS A 280 75.97 23.63 38.90
C LYS A 280 76.41 24.94 39.57
N GLN A 281 75.47 25.87 39.82
CA GLN A 281 75.74 27.07 40.61
C GLN A 281 76.15 26.76 42.05
N GLN A 282 75.58 25.73 42.68
CA GLN A 282 76.01 25.29 44.01
C GLN A 282 77.42 24.66 43.97
N GLU A 283 77.71 23.84 42.96
CA GLU A 283 79.03 23.24 42.76
C GLU A 283 80.13 24.31 42.52
N ASP A 284 79.85 25.30 41.68
CA ASP A 284 80.76 26.41 41.40
C ASP A 284 81.01 27.28 42.65
N MET A 285 79.97 27.50 43.48
CA MET A 285 80.12 28.19 44.76
C MET A 285 80.97 27.39 45.77
N VAL A 286 80.81 26.06 45.80
CA VAL A 286 81.63 25.19 46.66
C VAL A 286 83.09 25.18 46.19
N GLN A 287 83.34 25.12 44.88
CA GLN A 287 84.69 25.19 44.33
C GLN A 287 85.36 26.55 44.56
N ALA A 288 84.63 27.65 44.38
CA ALA A 288 85.14 29.01 44.67
C ALA A 288 85.45 29.21 46.16
N ASN A 289 84.62 28.67 47.06
CA ASN A 289 84.89 28.68 48.50
C ASN A 289 86.10 27.82 48.88
N ARG A 290 86.28 26.66 48.23
CA ARG A 290 87.46 25.80 48.42
C ARG A 290 88.76 26.52 47.99
N GLN A 291 88.74 27.25 46.88
CA GLN A 291 89.88 28.06 46.44
C GLN A 291 90.18 29.22 47.39
N ARG A 292 89.15 29.93 47.89
CA ARG A 292 89.31 30.97 48.93
C ARG A 292 89.84 30.43 50.26
N MET A 293 89.51 29.18 50.62
CA MET A 293 90.05 28.50 51.80
C MET A 293 91.55 28.23 51.64
N LEU A 294 91.98 27.69 50.50
CA LEU A 294 93.39 27.40 50.21
C LEU A 294 94.26 28.67 50.17
N GLU A 295 93.73 29.79 49.66
CA GLU A 295 94.42 31.08 49.68
C GLU A 295 94.54 31.65 51.11
N LYS A 296 93.52 31.48 51.94
CA LYS A 296 93.55 31.87 53.36
C LYS A 296 94.53 31.01 54.17
N GLU A 297 94.61 29.70 53.91
CA GLU A 297 95.58 28.80 54.56
C GLU A 297 97.03 29.20 54.22
N ARG A 298 97.31 29.59 52.97
CA ARG A 298 98.63 30.12 52.56
C ARG A 298 98.98 31.43 53.30
N GLN A 299 98.01 32.30 53.53
CA GLN A 299 98.22 33.56 54.27
C GLN A 299 98.36 33.35 55.78
N VAL A 300 97.71 32.34 56.36
CA VAL A 300 97.82 31.97 57.78
C VAL A 300 99.18 31.33 58.07
N MET A 301 99.68 30.47 57.19
CA MET A 301 101.02 29.87 57.33
C MET A 301 102.13 30.93 57.34
N TYR A 302 102.06 31.93 56.44
CA TYR A 302 103.02 33.04 56.40
C TYR A 302 102.97 33.94 57.65
N LYS A 303 101.77 34.17 58.21
CA LYS A 303 101.59 34.98 59.44
C LYS A 303 102.00 34.23 60.71
N MET A 304 101.85 32.91 60.75
CA MET A 304 102.24 32.07 61.89
C MET A 304 103.77 32.03 62.07
N GLU A 305 104.53 31.98 60.98
CA GLU A 305 106.01 32.05 61.02
C GLU A 305 106.54 33.40 61.49
N CYS A 306 105.87 34.52 61.15
CA CYS A 306 106.25 35.86 61.62
C CYS A 306 105.84 36.14 63.08
N ALA A 307 104.71 35.59 63.55
CA ALA A 307 104.22 35.80 64.92
C ALA A 307 105.01 35.01 65.97
N ASN A 308 105.51 33.82 65.63
CA ASN A 308 106.36 33.03 66.53
C ASN A 308 107.72 33.68 66.81
N LYS A 309 108.24 34.50 65.89
CA LYS A 309 109.52 35.24 66.10
C LYS A 309 109.37 36.47 67.01
N LYS A 310 108.17 37.06 67.15
CA LYS A 310 107.92 38.26 68.00
C LYS A 310 107.47 37.93 69.43
N ARG A 311 106.76 36.82 69.65
CA ARG A 311 106.25 36.45 71.00
C ARG A 311 107.33 36.02 71.99
N HIS A 312 108.54 35.70 71.54
CA HIS A 312 109.65 35.34 72.44
C HIS A 312 110.32 36.57 73.09
N LEU A 313 110.20 37.77 72.49
CA LEU A 313 110.87 38.99 72.96
C LEU A 313 109.98 39.84 73.90
N ASP A 314 108.66 39.82 73.71
CA ASP A 314 107.69 40.68 74.42
C ASP A 314 107.21 40.13 75.78
N ALA A 315 107.58 38.90 76.14
CA ALA A 315 107.16 38.24 77.37
C ALA A 315 108.03 38.61 78.60
N LEU A 316 109.20 39.22 78.39
CA LEU A 316 110.12 39.61 79.46
C LEU A 316 109.77 40.98 80.10
N GLU A 317 109.08 41.87 79.38
CA GLU A 317 108.89 43.28 79.81
C GLU A 317 107.59 43.56 80.60
N ARG A 318 106.60 42.65 80.61
CA ARG A 318 105.27 42.91 81.20
C ARG A 318 105.08 42.42 82.64
N ARG A 319 106.17 42.22 83.41
CA ARG A 319 106.10 41.79 84.82
C ARG A 319 106.33 42.90 85.86
N GLU A 320 106.72 44.12 85.46
CA GLU A 320 107.21 45.14 86.41
C GLU A 320 106.25 46.28 86.78
N LYS A 321 105.10 46.51 86.11
CA LYS A 321 104.34 47.78 86.28
C LYS A 321 102.87 47.66 86.76
N ALA A 322 102.55 46.67 87.59
CA ALA A 322 101.17 46.41 88.03
C ALA A 322 100.79 46.78 89.48
N ASN A 323 101.64 47.48 90.25
CA ASN A 323 101.41 47.69 91.71
C ASN A 323 100.98 49.11 92.17
N ALA A 324 100.54 50.01 91.30
CA ALA A 324 100.22 51.41 91.70
C ALA A 324 98.73 51.82 91.59
N ARG A 325 97.76 50.95 91.92
CA ARG A 325 96.30 51.23 91.70
C ARG A 325 95.36 51.14 92.91
N ILE A 326 95.82 51.07 94.15
CA ILE A 326 94.95 50.60 95.25
C ILE A 326 94.28 51.69 96.12
N HIS A 327 94.54 53.00 95.96
CA HIS A 327 93.85 54.02 96.79
C HIS A 327 92.64 54.73 96.15
N GLN A 328 92.39 54.56 94.85
CA GLN A 328 91.33 55.31 94.12
C GLN A 328 89.97 54.57 94.02
N ALA A 329 89.89 53.30 94.46
CA ALA A 329 88.75 52.41 94.20
C ALA A 329 87.57 52.52 95.19
N SER A 330 87.77 53.07 96.39
CA SER A 330 86.74 53.03 97.45
C SER A 330 85.60 54.03 97.23
N MET A 331 85.92 55.28 96.85
CA MET A 331 84.93 56.36 96.71
C MET A 331 84.02 56.19 95.47
N GLN A 332 84.45 55.47 94.43
CA GLN A 332 83.61 55.19 93.24
C GLN A 332 82.55 54.10 93.47
N ASN A 333 82.74 53.22 94.47
CA ASN A 333 81.86 52.08 94.69
C ASN A 333 80.48 52.45 95.27
N GLN A 334 80.39 53.49 96.11
CA GLN A 334 79.13 53.88 96.75
C GLN A 334 78.14 54.56 95.77
N LEU A 335 78.64 55.35 94.83
CA LEU A 335 77.81 56.07 93.85
C LEU A 335 77.25 55.14 92.73
N GLN A 336 77.89 53.99 92.50
CA GLN A 336 77.41 52.96 91.56
C GLN A 336 76.26 52.11 92.13
N LEU A 337 76.17 51.96 93.46
CA LEU A 337 75.17 51.09 94.10
C LEU A 337 73.73 51.64 94.01
N GLN A 338 73.55 52.97 94.04
CA GLN A 338 72.22 53.59 93.93
C GLN A 338 71.71 53.58 92.48
N LYS A 339 72.57 53.90 91.50
CA LYS A 339 72.23 53.85 90.06
C LYS A 339 71.81 52.45 89.60
N ARG A 340 72.43 51.39 90.15
CA ARG A 340 72.08 49.99 89.83
C ARG A 340 70.68 49.57 90.27
N LYS A 341 70.10 50.19 91.29
CA LYS A 341 68.74 49.86 91.76
C LYS A 341 67.67 50.45 90.84
N GLU A 342 67.79 51.73 90.50
CA GLU A 342 66.87 52.40 89.57
C GLU A 342 66.93 51.80 88.16
N GLU A 343 68.14 51.43 87.70
CA GLU A 343 68.32 50.71 86.43
C GLU A 343 67.69 49.31 86.45
N PHE A 344 67.65 48.63 87.59
CA PHE A 344 67.04 47.31 87.73
C PHE A 344 65.52 47.38 87.61
N ASP A 345 64.88 48.34 88.30
CA ASP A 345 63.42 48.51 88.30
C ASP A 345 62.90 48.97 86.93
N VAL A 346 63.60 49.90 86.27
CA VAL A 346 63.29 50.33 84.89
C VAL A 346 63.44 49.15 83.92
N LYS A 347 64.45 48.31 84.10
CA LYS A 347 64.68 47.13 83.27
C LYS A 347 63.62 46.04 83.49
N GLN A 348 63.14 45.87 84.73
CA GLN A 348 62.07 44.92 85.07
C GLN A 348 60.71 45.37 84.53
N ALA A 349 60.39 46.67 84.61
CA ALA A 349 59.18 47.26 84.02
C ALA A 349 59.18 47.17 82.48
N ALA A 350 60.30 47.54 81.84
CA ALA A 350 60.46 47.41 80.38
C ALA A 350 60.48 45.95 79.89
N ALA A 351 60.86 44.99 80.73
CA ALA A 351 60.75 43.56 80.42
C ALA A 351 59.29 43.08 80.51
N ALA A 352 58.53 43.53 81.52
CA ALA A 352 57.13 43.19 81.69
C ALA A 352 56.23 43.76 80.58
N GLU A 353 56.48 44.99 80.13
CA GLU A 353 55.75 45.60 79.01
C GLU A 353 56.04 44.86 77.69
N ARG A 354 57.32 44.57 77.41
CA ARG A 354 57.71 43.74 76.26
C ARG A 354 57.09 42.34 76.29
N ALA A 355 56.95 41.73 77.46
CA ALA A 355 56.29 40.43 77.61
C ALA A 355 54.78 40.51 77.26
N ARG A 356 54.08 41.57 77.68
CA ARG A 356 52.66 41.79 77.34
C ARG A 356 52.46 42.05 75.85
N ASP A 357 53.33 42.83 75.22
CA ASP A 357 53.27 43.09 73.78
C ASP A 357 53.55 41.83 72.95
N VAL A 358 54.50 41.00 73.37
CA VAL A 358 54.76 39.69 72.74
C VAL A 358 53.55 38.76 72.89
N GLN A 359 52.91 38.70 74.07
CA GLN A 359 51.68 37.93 74.26
C GLN A 359 50.52 38.44 73.40
N ARG A 360 50.35 39.76 73.28
CA ARG A 360 49.31 40.35 72.43
C ARG A 360 49.55 40.06 70.95
N LYS A 361 50.80 40.17 70.48
CA LYS A 361 51.20 39.83 69.11
C LYS A 361 50.97 38.34 68.82
N THR A 362 51.42 37.45 69.68
CA THR A 362 51.23 35.99 69.50
C THR A 362 49.76 35.59 69.51
N MET A 363 48.92 36.19 70.36
CA MET A 363 47.47 35.95 70.37
C MET A 363 46.78 36.47 69.10
N ASN A 364 47.20 37.62 68.57
CA ASN A 364 46.68 38.13 67.31
C ASN A 364 47.14 37.27 66.13
N GLU A 365 48.40 36.84 66.09
CA GLU A 365 48.93 35.91 65.09
C GLU A 365 48.18 34.56 65.10
N LEU A 366 47.85 34.03 66.29
CA LEU A 366 47.03 32.82 66.44
C LEU A 366 45.61 33.02 65.89
N LYS A 367 44.98 34.17 66.17
CA LYS A 367 43.64 34.51 65.64
C LYS A 367 43.65 34.70 64.12
N GLU A 368 44.67 35.35 63.58
CA GLU A 368 44.84 35.53 62.13
C GLU A 368 45.07 34.18 61.44
N ARG A 369 45.91 33.30 62.00
CA ARG A 369 46.09 31.93 61.51
C ARG A 369 44.79 31.13 61.53
N ALA A 370 44.02 31.21 62.62
CA ALA A 370 42.72 30.54 62.71
C ALA A 370 41.70 31.10 61.69
N ALA A 371 41.71 32.42 61.45
CA ALA A 371 40.84 33.04 60.44
C ALA A 371 41.23 32.66 59.01
N LEU A 372 42.53 32.54 58.72
CA LEU A 372 43.04 32.06 57.43
C LEU A 372 42.63 30.61 57.19
N GLN A 373 42.80 29.72 58.19
CA GLN A 373 42.37 28.33 58.11
C GLN A 373 40.86 28.19 57.85
N LYS A 374 40.03 28.97 58.54
CA LYS A 374 38.57 29.00 58.28
C LYS A 374 38.25 29.42 56.85
N LYS A 375 38.91 30.46 56.33
CA LYS A 375 38.73 30.90 54.93
C LYS A 375 39.17 29.82 53.94
N GLU A 376 40.29 29.14 54.20
CA GLU A 376 40.76 28.03 53.38
C GLU A 376 39.79 26.84 53.41
N GLU A 377 39.23 26.51 54.57
CA GLU A 377 38.20 25.48 54.72
C GLU A 377 36.90 25.84 53.99
N GLU A 378 36.44 27.09 54.08
CA GLU A 378 35.29 27.58 53.32
C GLU A 378 35.52 27.50 51.81
N ILE A 379 36.72 27.85 51.33
CA ILE A 379 37.09 27.72 49.91
C ILE A 379 37.08 26.25 49.51
N ARG A 380 37.61 25.35 50.35
CA ARG A 380 37.60 23.90 50.11
C ARG A 380 36.18 23.36 50.05
N GLN A 381 35.31 23.76 50.97
CA GLN A 381 33.89 23.37 50.98
C GLN A 381 33.18 23.87 49.72
N LYS A 382 33.34 25.16 49.35
CA LYS A 382 32.77 25.72 48.12
C LYS A 382 33.23 24.97 46.87
N ARG A 383 34.52 24.57 46.80
CA ARG A 383 35.05 23.76 45.68
C ARG A 383 34.41 22.37 45.64
N LEU A 384 34.24 21.72 46.79
CA LEU A 384 33.58 20.41 46.88
C LEU A 384 32.10 20.49 46.49
N GLU A 385 31.39 21.51 46.96
CA GLU A 385 29.99 21.76 46.59
C GLU A 385 29.85 22.07 45.10
N ALA A 386 30.73 22.90 44.54
CA ALA A 386 30.75 23.17 43.10
C ALA A 386 30.99 21.90 42.28
N ALA A 387 31.92 21.04 42.71
CA ALA A 387 32.18 19.76 42.07
C ALA A 387 30.95 18.82 42.14
N ARG A 388 30.29 18.74 43.31
CA ARG A 388 29.05 17.97 43.49
C ARG A 388 27.91 18.49 42.62
N LYS A 389 27.70 19.82 42.59
CA LYS A 389 26.69 20.45 41.72
C LYS A 389 26.97 20.17 40.26
N HIS A 390 28.20 20.33 39.81
CA HIS A 390 28.59 20.01 38.43
C HIS A 390 28.32 18.54 38.07
N GLN A 391 28.58 17.61 39.00
CA GLN A 391 28.27 16.20 38.79
C GLN A 391 26.76 15.95 38.74
N GLN A 392 25.98 16.56 39.64
CA GLN A 392 24.51 16.48 39.64
C GLN A 392 23.92 17.06 38.34
N ASP A 393 24.42 18.20 37.88
CA ASP A 393 24.02 18.83 36.63
C ASP A 393 24.36 17.97 35.41
N SER A 394 25.52 17.32 35.42
CA SER A 394 25.90 16.37 34.35
C SER A 394 24.94 15.17 34.33
N VAL A 395 24.65 14.58 35.49
CA VAL A 395 23.71 13.46 35.62
C VAL A 395 22.31 13.87 35.19
N SER A 396 21.80 15.02 35.65
CA SER A 396 20.47 15.49 35.29
C SER A 396 20.36 15.81 33.79
N ARG A 397 21.41 16.37 33.18
CA ARG A 397 21.49 16.56 31.72
C ARG A 397 21.46 15.24 30.95
N ILE A 398 22.13 14.20 31.45
CA ILE A 398 22.10 12.88 30.81
C ILE A 398 20.70 12.25 30.94
N LEU A 399 20.10 12.32 32.12
CA LEU A 399 18.75 11.77 32.37
C LEU A 399 17.68 12.48 31.54
N THR A 400 17.70 13.80 31.49
CA THR A 400 16.76 14.59 30.65
C THR A 400 16.95 14.29 29.16
N LYS A 401 18.19 14.16 28.68
CA LYS A 401 18.46 13.72 27.30
C LYS A 401 17.89 12.32 27.04
N ARG A 402 18.05 11.38 27.97
CA ARG A 402 17.49 10.03 27.85
C ARG A 402 15.97 10.05 27.82
N GLN A 403 15.34 10.77 28.75
CA GLN A 403 13.88 10.90 28.81
C GLN A 403 13.29 11.52 27.54
N THR A 404 13.92 12.57 27.01
CA THR A 404 13.46 13.19 25.74
C THR A 404 13.63 12.26 24.55
N MET A 405 14.66 11.42 24.54
CA MET A 405 14.83 10.38 23.51
C MET A 405 13.81 9.26 23.65
N GLU A 406 13.56 8.77 24.86
CA GLU A 406 12.53 7.75 25.14
C GLU A 406 11.14 8.27 24.75
N GLN A 407 10.77 9.50 25.11
CA GLN A 407 9.52 10.14 24.70
C GLN A 407 9.37 10.24 23.18
N LYS A 408 10.46 10.58 22.46
CA LYS A 408 10.44 10.60 20.98
C LYS A 408 10.25 9.21 20.39
N LEU A 409 10.92 8.19 20.95
CA LEU A 409 10.76 6.80 20.50
C LEU A 409 9.34 6.30 20.77
N ASP A 410 8.76 6.62 21.92
CA ASP A 410 7.38 6.28 22.27
C ASP A 410 6.38 6.95 21.32
N GLN A 411 6.57 8.24 21.01
CA GLN A 411 5.76 8.95 20.02
C GLN A 411 5.83 8.28 18.64
N ILE A 412 7.04 7.97 18.15
CA ILE A 412 7.24 7.28 16.87
C ILE A 412 6.59 5.89 16.88
N ASN A 413 6.70 5.16 17.98
CA ASN A 413 6.10 3.84 18.11
C ASN A 413 4.56 3.92 18.09
N LEU A 414 3.97 4.87 18.82
CA LEU A 414 2.53 5.11 18.81
C LEU A 414 2.02 5.52 17.41
N GLU A 415 2.75 6.38 16.70
CA GLU A 415 2.43 6.76 15.32
C GLU A 415 2.49 5.55 14.38
N ARG A 416 3.55 4.73 14.47
CA ARG A 416 3.67 3.50 13.67
C ARG A 416 2.61 2.46 13.99
N GLU A 417 2.19 2.34 15.25
CA GLU A 417 1.10 1.45 15.65
C GLU A 417 -0.24 1.93 15.09
N LYS A 418 -0.50 3.24 15.20
CA LYS A 418 -1.65 3.88 14.58
C LYS A 418 -1.69 3.65 13.07
N GLU A 419 -0.61 3.93 12.36
CA GLU A 419 -0.50 3.71 10.92
C GLU A 419 -0.71 2.23 10.54
N ARG A 420 -0.07 1.29 11.26
CA ARG A 420 -0.26 -0.15 11.02
C ARG A 420 -1.71 -0.57 11.23
N ALA A 421 -2.39 -0.04 12.25
CA ALA A 421 -3.80 -0.31 12.50
C ALA A 421 -4.68 0.21 11.35
N LEU A 422 -4.48 1.44 10.89
CA LEU A 422 -5.23 2.02 9.77
C LEU A 422 -4.96 1.27 8.46
N GLN A 423 -3.70 0.94 8.15
CA GLN A 423 -3.35 0.14 6.98
C GLN A 423 -3.93 -1.27 7.01
N ALA A 424 -4.00 -1.90 8.19
CA ALA A 424 -4.64 -3.21 8.33
C ALA A 424 -6.13 -3.14 7.97
N ILE A 425 -6.80 -2.05 8.36
CA ILE A 425 -8.21 -1.79 8.03
C ILE A 425 -8.37 -1.56 6.54
N GLU A 426 -7.56 -0.72 5.90
CA GLU A 426 -7.60 -0.52 4.44
C GLU A 426 -7.39 -1.83 3.67
N LYS A 427 -6.44 -2.66 4.11
CA LYS A 427 -6.22 -3.99 3.52
C LYS A 427 -7.44 -4.90 3.69
N SER A 428 -8.06 -4.90 4.88
CA SER A 428 -9.27 -5.69 5.13
C SER A 428 -10.44 -5.24 4.24
N LEU A 429 -10.64 -3.93 4.09
CA LEU A 429 -11.65 -3.35 3.21
C LEU A 429 -11.43 -3.73 1.74
N SER A 430 -10.17 -3.69 1.27
CA SER A 430 -9.84 -4.12 -0.10
C SER A 430 -10.09 -5.62 -0.32
N GLN A 431 -9.86 -6.45 0.69
CA GLN A 431 -10.17 -7.89 0.62
C GLN A 431 -11.68 -8.13 0.61
N GLU A 432 -12.42 -7.46 1.50
CA GLU A 432 -13.89 -7.52 1.55
C GLU A 432 -14.51 -7.06 0.23
N GLU A 433 -14.01 -5.99 -0.38
CA GLU A 433 -14.47 -5.51 -1.69
C GLU A 433 -14.30 -6.58 -2.79
N LYS A 434 -13.16 -7.28 -2.81
CA LYS A 434 -12.92 -8.38 -3.76
C LYS A 434 -13.89 -9.53 -3.55
N LEU A 435 -14.13 -9.90 -2.29
CA LEU A 435 -15.10 -10.95 -1.95
C LEU A 435 -16.51 -10.56 -2.36
N GLN A 436 -16.96 -9.34 -2.02
CA GLN A 436 -18.25 -8.81 -2.43
C GLN A 436 -18.41 -8.75 -3.94
N ASN A 437 -17.36 -8.41 -4.69
CA ASN A 437 -17.42 -8.42 -6.16
C ASN A 437 -17.56 -9.84 -6.73
N VAL A 438 -16.90 -10.84 -6.14
CA VAL A 438 -17.11 -12.26 -6.52
C VAL A 438 -18.55 -12.67 -6.22
N GLU A 439 -19.11 -12.30 -5.07
CA GLU A 439 -20.52 -12.57 -4.73
C GLU A 439 -21.49 -11.85 -5.66
N ARG A 440 -21.20 -10.61 -6.05
CA ARG A 440 -21.95 -9.86 -7.06
C ARG A 440 -21.98 -10.61 -8.39
N LEU A 441 -20.83 -11.09 -8.88
CA LEU A 441 -20.76 -11.89 -10.11
C LEU A 441 -21.59 -13.18 -10.00
N LYS A 442 -21.52 -13.88 -8.86
CA LYS A 442 -22.36 -15.06 -8.62
C LYS A 442 -23.86 -14.73 -8.68
N ARG A 443 -24.27 -13.57 -8.13
CA ARG A 443 -25.67 -13.10 -8.19
C ARG A 443 -26.10 -12.81 -9.63
N VAL A 444 -25.26 -12.13 -10.41
CA VAL A 444 -25.51 -11.89 -11.85
C VAL A 444 -25.64 -13.21 -12.62
N ASP A 445 -24.73 -14.16 -12.39
CA ASP A 445 -24.77 -15.47 -13.05
C ASP A 445 -26.02 -16.27 -12.67
N ALA A 446 -26.44 -16.21 -11.41
CA ALA A 446 -27.67 -16.84 -10.94
C ALA A 446 -28.90 -16.22 -11.60
N TYR A 447 -28.96 -14.89 -11.73
CA TYR A 447 -30.03 -14.20 -12.44
C TYR A 447 -30.07 -14.59 -13.92
N ASN A 448 -28.93 -14.59 -14.61
CA ASN A 448 -28.83 -14.98 -16.02
C ASN A 448 -29.25 -16.44 -16.25
N ARG A 449 -28.88 -17.34 -15.33
CA ARG A 449 -29.32 -18.73 -15.36
C ARG A 449 -30.84 -18.83 -15.19
N MET A 450 -31.43 -18.09 -14.25
CA MET A 450 -32.87 -18.06 -14.05
C MET A 450 -33.59 -17.56 -15.30
N GLN A 451 -33.11 -16.47 -15.92
CA GLN A 451 -33.66 -15.94 -17.16
C GLN A 451 -33.59 -16.95 -18.32
N MET A 452 -32.48 -17.69 -18.43
CA MET A 452 -32.34 -18.77 -19.40
C MET A 452 -33.35 -19.89 -19.16
N LEU A 453 -33.55 -20.30 -17.90
CA LEU A 453 -34.53 -21.33 -17.55
C LEU A 453 -35.97 -20.88 -17.83
N ASN A 454 -36.32 -19.64 -17.50
CA ASN A 454 -37.63 -19.08 -17.81
C ASN A 454 -37.90 -19.08 -19.32
N ARG A 455 -36.91 -18.68 -20.11
CA ARG A 455 -37.01 -18.71 -21.57
C ARG A 455 -37.17 -20.12 -22.13
N ILE A 456 -36.45 -21.10 -21.58
CA ILE A 456 -36.60 -22.51 -21.96
C ILE A 456 -38.02 -22.98 -21.63
N ALA A 457 -38.53 -22.65 -20.43
CA ALA A 457 -39.89 -23.00 -20.03
C ALA A 457 -40.95 -22.38 -20.98
N GLU A 458 -40.80 -21.11 -21.35
CA GLU A 458 -41.69 -20.44 -22.33
C GLU A 458 -41.59 -21.06 -23.74
N GLU A 459 -40.41 -21.49 -24.18
CA GLU A 459 -40.21 -22.20 -25.45
C GLU A 459 -40.82 -23.61 -25.41
N ASP A 460 -40.71 -24.31 -24.28
CA ASP A 460 -41.31 -25.62 -24.04
C ASP A 460 -42.84 -25.54 -24.00
N ASP A 461 -43.42 -24.55 -23.33
CA ASP A 461 -44.87 -24.33 -23.28
C ASP A 461 -45.44 -24.00 -24.66
N ARG A 462 -44.75 -23.16 -25.44
CA ARG A 462 -45.10 -22.92 -26.85
C ARG A 462 -45.04 -24.20 -27.67
N SER A 463 -44.01 -25.01 -27.48
CA SER A 463 -43.86 -26.29 -28.17
C SER A 463 -44.96 -27.30 -27.79
N ARG A 464 -45.37 -27.34 -26.53
CA ARG A 464 -46.50 -28.14 -26.04
C ARG A 464 -47.80 -27.69 -26.70
N ALA A 465 -48.08 -26.38 -26.70
CA ALA A 465 -49.29 -25.82 -27.33
C ALA A 465 -49.35 -26.13 -28.84
N ILE A 466 -48.22 -26.09 -29.55
CA ILE A 466 -48.17 -26.48 -30.98
C ILE A 466 -48.45 -27.97 -31.17
N LYS A 467 -47.89 -28.84 -30.32
CA LYS A 467 -48.13 -30.28 -30.37
C LYS A 467 -49.61 -30.61 -30.12
N GLU A 468 -50.23 -29.99 -29.12
CA GLU A 468 -51.65 -30.15 -28.82
C GLU A 468 -52.53 -29.71 -30.00
N LYS A 469 -52.26 -28.53 -30.57
CA LYS A 469 -52.97 -28.06 -31.78
C LYS A 469 -52.82 -29.03 -32.95
N LYS A 470 -51.62 -29.58 -33.18
CA LYS A 470 -51.37 -30.58 -34.24
C LYS A 470 -52.15 -31.86 -33.99
N GLN A 471 -52.18 -32.36 -32.75
CA GLN A 471 -52.95 -33.55 -32.39
C GLN A 471 -54.45 -33.32 -32.59
N ALA A 472 -54.98 -32.15 -32.20
CA ALA A 472 -56.37 -31.80 -32.44
C ALA A 472 -56.72 -31.80 -33.94
N ILE A 473 -55.86 -31.25 -34.80
CA ILE A 473 -56.06 -31.29 -36.26
C ILE A 473 -56.03 -32.73 -36.80
N MET A 474 -55.12 -33.57 -36.31
CA MET A 474 -55.07 -34.98 -36.72
C MET A 474 -56.34 -35.75 -36.30
N GLN A 475 -56.82 -35.55 -35.08
CA GLN A 475 -58.07 -36.15 -34.62
C GLN A 475 -59.27 -35.64 -35.43
N ALA A 476 -59.31 -34.35 -35.76
CA ALA A 476 -60.35 -33.79 -36.64
C ALA A 476 -60.32 -34.44 -38.03
N ARG A 477 -59.15 -34.64 -38.63
CA ARG A 477 -59.00 -35.36 -39.91
C ARG A 477 -59.49 -36.81 -39.83
N GLN A 478 -59.16 -37.52 -38.75
CA GLN A 478 -59.63 -38.88 -38.52
C GLN A 478 -61.16 -38.93 -38.40
N LYS A 479 -61.77 -37.99 -37.67
CA LYS A 479 -63.24 -37.87 -37.56
C LYS A 479 -63.88 -37.62 -38.92
N VAL A 480 -63.38 -36.65 -39.70
CA VAL A 480 -63.89 -36.36 -41.06
C VAL A 480 -63.72 -37.56 -42.00
N ALA A 481 -62.60 -38.27 -41.92
CA ALA A 481 -62.39 -39.48 -42.72
C ALA A 481 -63.38 -40.59 -42.35
N LEU A 482 -63.63 -40.80 -41.05
CA LEU A 482 -64.60 -41.76 -40.55
C LEU A 482 -66.03 -41.35 -40.94
N GLU A 483 -66.39 -40.08 -40.79
CA GLU A 483 -67.69 -39.53 -41.23
C GLU A 483 -67.89 -39.70 -42.75
N SER A 484 -66.86 -39.43 -43.56
CA SER A 484 -66.91 -39.66 -45.01
C SER A 484 -67.09 -41.14 -45.34
N LEU A 485 -66.43 -42.04 -44.61
CA LEU A 485 -66.60 -43.48 -44.78
C LEU A 485 -68.01 -43.93 -44.38
N LEU A 486 -68.54 -43.44 -43.26
CA LEU A 486 -69.91 -43.71 -42.83
C LEU A 486 -70.94 -43.18 -43.83
N ARG A 487 -70.75 -41.96 -44.36
CA ARG A 487 -71.59 -41.39 -45.43
C ARG A 487 -71.57 -42.27 -46.67
N LYS A 488 -70.39 -42.72 -47.12
CA LYS A 488 -70.29 -43.67 -48.24
C LYS A 488 -71.03 -44.98 -47.96
N HIS A 489 -70.90 -45.53 -46.76
CA HIS A 489 -71.61 -46.76 -46.39
C HIS A 489 -73.12 -46.56 -46.35
N LYS A 490 -73.61 -45.44 -45.80
CA LYS A 490 -75.03 -45.07 -45.82
C LYS A 490 -75.57 -44.90 -47.24
N ILE A 491 -74.84 -44.21 -48.10
CA ILE A 491 -75.19 -44.07 -49.53
C ILE A 491 -75.25 -45.44 -50.20
N ASN A 492 -74.26 -46.32 -49.96
CA ASN A 492 -74.28 -47.68 -50.51
C ASN A 492 -75.48 -48.50 -50.00
N GLN A 493 -75.78 -48.44 -48.70
CA GLN A 493 -76.96 -49.10 -48.12
C GLN A 493 -78.26 -48.56 -48.72
N ALA A 494 -78.40 -47.24 -48.88
CA ALA A 494 -79.56 -46.62 -49.52
C ALA A 494 -79.69 -47.07 -50.99
N MET A 495 -78.58 -47.10 -51.73
CA MET A 495 -78.53 -47.61 -53.11
C MET A 495 -78.90 -49.09 -53.20
N ASP A 496 -78.45 -49.92 -52.26
CA ASP A 496 -78.82 -51.34 -52.19
C ASP A 496 -80.31 -51.53 -51.83
N GLN A 497 -80.86 -50.72 -50.91
CA GLN A 497 -82.29 -50.72 -50.60
C GLN A 497 -83.14 -50.28 -51.80
N LEU A 498 -82.69 -49.27 -52.55
CA LEU A 498 -83.34 -48.82 -53.79
C LEU A 498 -83.29 -49.88 -54.89
N ARG A 499 -82.18 -50.63 -55.02
CA ARG A 499 -82.09 -51.80 -55.91
C ARG A 499 -83.07 -52.91 -55.53
N MET A 500 -83.24 -53.17 -54.24
CA MET A 500 -84.17 -54.19 -53.74
C MET A 500 -85.64 -53.77 -53.87
N THR A 501 -85.94 -52.46 -53.82
CA THR A 501 -87.31 -51.93 -53.87
C THR A 501 -87.73 -51.42 -55.25
N ASN A 502 -86.78 -51.26 -56.19
CA ASN A 502 -86.94 -50.81 -57.58
C ASN A 502 -87.64 -49.45 -57.76
N LYS A 503 -87.67 -48.62 -56.70
CA LYS A 503 -88.29 -47.29 -56.70
C LYS A 503 -87.24 -46.21 -57.00
N TRP A 504 -86.81 -46.15 -58.25
CA TRP A 504 -85.76 -45.22 -58.70
C TRP A 504 -86.25 -43.76 -58.81
N ASP A 505 -87.56 -43.52 -58.79
CA ASP A 505 -88.15 -42.19 -58.99
C ASP A 505 -87.95 -41.21 -57.80
N LYS A 506 -87.43 -41.68 -56.66
CA LYS A 506 -87.20 -40.87 -55.43
C LYS A 506 -85.74 -40.78 -54.97
N ILE A 507 -84.80 -41.08 -55.87
CA ILE A 507 -83.37 -41.15 -55.55
C ILE A 507 -82.85 -39.83 -54.95
N GLU A 508 -83.24 -38.70 -55.53
CA GLU A 508 -82.79 -37.39 -55.08
C GLU A 508 -83.27 -37.10 -53.65
N GLU A 509 -84.56 -37.34 -53.35
CA GLU A 509 -85.11 -37.15 -51.99
C GLU A 509 -84.40 -38.05 -50.95
N THR A 510 -84.09 -39.30 -51.30
CA THR A 510 -83.42 -40.23 -50.37
C THR A 510 -81.93 -39.95 -50.16
N LEU A 511 -81.24 -39.38 -51.16
CA LEU A 511 -79.83 -39.00 -51.06
C LEU A 511 -79.63 -37.63 -50.42
N TYR A 512 -80.55 -36.67 -50.60
CA TYR A 512 -80.50 -35.36 -49.96
C TYR A 512 -80.94 -35.37 -48.48
N ALA A 513 -81.67 -36.40 -48.02
CA ALA A 513 -82.10 -36.54 -46.63
C ALA A 513 -81.04 -37.16 -45.68
N LEU A 514 -79.85 -37.52 -46.16
CA LEU A 514 -78.76 -38.21 -45.43
C LEU A 514 -77.49 -37.37 -45.30
#